data_AF-A0A4Q3AQN9-F1
#
_entry.id   AF-A0A4Q3AQN9-F1
#
_cell.length_a   1.000
_cell.length_b   1.000
_cell.length_c   1.000
_cell.angle_alpha   90.00
_cell.angle_beta   90.00
_cell.angle_gamma   90.00
#
_symmetry.space_group_name_H-M   'P 1'
#
loop_
_entity.id
_entity.type
_entity.pdbx_description
1 polymer ?
#
loop_
_entity_poly.entity_id
_entity_poly.type
_entity_poly.pdbx_seq_one_letter_code
_entity_poly.pdbx_strand_id
1 'polypeptide(L)'
;MDRAASAFIEPMIGLPVWGTKHGFGSFLTLEFGASSPVREGYGEWHLWIYCCNWRIVREGVELAWSESDGSSIKRAVSTLNQHRLSDISAEPPSGRSAFLFDGGLALETWPYGGEPPEEQWMIYAGSRVLTYLADGGVRDLPSTATMREHG
;
A
#
# COMPACT_ATOMS: atom_id res chain seq x y z
N MET A 1 1.70 -0.12 -15.59
CA MET A 1 2.69 0.75 -14.92
C MET A 1 3.91 0.91 -15.83
N ASP A 2 4.69 1.98 -15.71
CA ASP A 2 5.90 2.15 -16.54
C ASP A 2 7.07 1.28 -16.07
N ARG A 3 8.13 1.18 -16.89
CA ARG A 3 9.28 0.30 -16.64
C ARG A 3 10.08 0.69 -15.38
N ALA A 4 10.21 1.97 -15.06
CA ALA A 4 11.00 2.42 -13.92
C ALA A 4 10.30 2.06 -12.61
N ALA A 5 8.99 2.32 -12.56
CA ALA A 5 8.15 1.92 -11.44
C ALA A 5 8.07 0.40 -11.29
N SER A 6 7.98 -0.36 -12.38
CA SER A 6 8.07 -1.84 -12.33
C SER A 6 9.39 -2.32 -11.74
N ALA A 7 10.53 -1.75 -12.14
CA ALA A 7 11.83 -2.13 -11.59
C ALA A 7 12.00 -1.77 -10.10
N PHE A 8 11.27 -0.77 -9.59
CA PHE A 8 11.26 -0.41 -8.18
C PHE A 8 10.53 -1.48 -7.33
N ILE A 9 9.39 -1.98 -7.82
CA ILE A 9 8.52 -2.89 -7.07
C ILE A 9 8.83 -4.37 -7.29
N GLU A 10 9.52 -4.73 -8.38
CA GLU A 10 9.87 -6.12 -8.70
C GLU A 10 10.53 -6.87 -7.53
N PRO A 11 11.46 -6.29 -6.75
CA PRO A 11 12.04 -6.95 -5.57
C PRO A 11 11.05 -7.24 -4.44
N MET A 12 9.88 -6.58 -4.41
CA MET A 12 8.85 -6.83 -3.41
C MET A 12 8.02 -8.08 -3.71
N ILE A 13 7.99 -8.52 -4.98
CA ILE A 13 7.18 -9.67 -5.39
C ILE A 13 7.72 -10.95 -4.74
N GLY A 14 6.82 -11.70 -4.13
CA GLY A 14 7.10 -12.90 -3.34
C GLY A 14 7.42 -12.64 -1.86
N LEU A 15 7.61 -11.38 -1.45
CA LEU A 15 7.87 -11.07 -0.04
C LEU A 15 6.58 -11.20 0.79
N PRO A 16 6.68 -11.76 2.01
CA PRO A 16 5.56 -11.78 2.92
C PRO A 16 5.32 -10.37 3.48
N VAL A 17 4.06 -9.98 3.59
CA VAL A 17 3.69 -8.78 4.34
C VAL A 17 3.70 -9.06 5.85
N TRP A 18 4.12 -8.07 6.63
CA TRP A 18 4.05 -8.09 8.07
C TRP A 18 3.81 -6.68 8.62
N GLY A 19 3.61 -6.57 9.94
CA GLY A 19 3.55 -5.27 10.62
C GLY A 19 2.36 -4.40 10.22
N THR A 20 1.28 -4.99 9.69
CA THR A 20 0.13 -4.25 9.18
C THR A 20 -0.52 -3.38 10.26
N LYS A 21 -0.75 -2.08 10.00
CA LYS A 21 -1.43 -1.17 10.94
C LYS A 21 -2.53 -0.39 10.23
N HIS A 22 -3.58 -0.09 10.99
CA HIS A 22 -4.59 0.90 10.64
C HIS A 22 -4.35 2.15 11.49
N GLY A 23 -4.14 3.28 10.82
CA GLY A 23 -3.94 4.60 11.43
C GLY A 23 -5.24 5.39 11.51
N PHE A 24 -5.12 6.72 11.60
CA PHE A 24 -6.28 7.60 11.59
C PHE A 24 -6.95 7.63 10.21
N GLY A 25 -8.29 7.59 10.18
CA GLY A 25 -9.07 7.63 8.94
C GLY A 25 -8.81 6.41 8.04
N SER A 26 -8.44 6.66 6.79
CA SER A 26 -8.18 5.63 5.78
C SER A 26 -6.73 5.12 5.76
N PHE A 27 -5.87 5.58 6.67
CA PHE A 27 -4.45 5.24 6.60
C PHE A 27 -4.19 3.77 6.93
N LEU A 28 -3.47 3.09 6.04
CA LEU A 28 -2.94 1.75 6.28
C LEU A 28 -1.45 1.74 6.05
N THR A 29 -0.71 1.02 6.89
CA THR A 29 0.71 0.73 6.64
C THR A 29 0.97 -0.76 6.62
N LEU A 30 1.83 -1.18 5.70
CA LEU A 30 2.22 -2.57 5.47
C LEU A 30 3.76 -2.61 5.33
N GLU A 31 4.42 -3.54 6.00
CA GLU A 31 5.87 -3.75 5.90
C GLU A 31 6.18 -5.00 5.07
N PHE A 32 7.29 -4.93 4.33
CA PHE A 32 7.82 -6.07 3.58
C PHE A 32 9.35 -6.17 3.77
N GLY A 33 9.90 -7.35 3.49
CA GLY A 33 11.34 -7.60 3.57
C GLY A 33 11.85 -7.76 5.00
N ALA A 34 13.17 -7.66 5.16
CA ALA A 34 13.80 -7.77 6.47
C ALA A 34 13.42 -6.58 7.36
N SER A 35 13.35 -6.80 8.68
CA SER A 35 13.17 -5.70 9.62
C SER A 35 14.39 -4.78 9.60
N SER A 36 14.14 -3.48 9.57
CA SER A 36 15.17 -2.45 9.60
C SER A 36 15.94 -2.49 10.93
N PRO A 37 17.28 -2.58 10.90
CA PRO A 37 18.08 -2.53 12.12
C PRO A 37 18.16 -1.12 12.73
N VAL A 38 17.77 -0.08 11.95
CA VAL A 38 17.87 1.32 12.36
C VAL A 38 16.55 1.86 12.88
N ARG A 39 15.42 1.28 12.45
CA ARG A 39 14.08 1.76 12.81
C ARG A 39 13.17 0.60 13.14
N GLU A 40 12.91 0.43 14.43
CA GLU A 40 12.04 -0.62 14.95
C GLU A 40 10.65 -0.54 14.31
N GLY A 41 10.11 -1.69 13.91
CA GLY A 41 8.77 -1.80 13.33
C GLY A 41 8.66 -1.43 11.85
N TYR A 42 9.77 -1.18 11.15
CA TYR A 42 9.79 -0.94 9.70
C TYR A 42 10.53 -2.04 8.96
N GLY A 43 10.07 -2.34 7.75
CA GLY A 43 10.75 -3.21 6.81
C GLY A 43 11.73 -2.49 5.90
N GLU A 44 12.36 -3.27 5.03
CA GLU A 44 13.11 -2.78 3.87
C GLU A 44 12.20 -2.01 2.91
N TRP A 45 10.92 -2.40 2.84
CA TRP A 45 9.87 -1.65 2.15
C TRP A 45 8.71 -1.33 3.10
N HIS A 46 8.28 -0.08 3.07
CA HIS A 46 7.13 0.41 3.81
C HIS A 46 6.09 0.97 2.83
N LEU A 47 4.94 0.31 2.74
CA LEU A 47 3.79 0.79 1.97
C LEU A 47 2.88 1.58 2.90
N TRP A 48 2.53 2.79 2.48
CA TRP A 48 1.57 3.65 3.15
C TRP A 48 0.42 3.99 2.20
N ILE A 49 -0.78 3.49 2.51
CA ILE A 49 -2.02 3.90 1.86
C ILE A 49 -2.47 5.24 2.46
N TYR A 50 -2.66 6.23 1.60
CA TYR A 50 -2.81 7.63 1.97
C TYR A 50 -3.95 8.27 1.17
N CYS A 51 -4.88 8.95 1.85
CA CYS A 51 -5.92 9.78 1.22
C CYS A 51 -6.63 9.14 0.00
N CYS A 52 -6.97 7.86 0.09
CA CYS A 52 -7.78 7.18 -0.93
C CYS A 52 -8.79 6.24 -0.29
N ASN A 53 -9.78 5.82 -1.08
CA ASN A 53 -10.60 4.69 -0.70
C ASN A 53 -9.78 3.41 -0.85
N TRP A 54 -10.08 2.43 0.00
CA TRP A 54 -9.54 1.10 -0.16
C TRP A 54 -10.51 0.03 0.32
N ARG A 55 -10.31 -1.20 -0.15
CA ARG A 55 -10.96 -2.39 0.40
C ARG A 55 -10.05 -3.58 0.35
N ILE A 56 -10.27 -4.52 1.27
CA ILE A 56 -9.62 -5.82 1.29
C ILE A 56 -10.65 -6.86 0.87
N VAL A 57 -10.33 -7.61 -0.18
CA VAL A 57 -11.17 -8.67 -0.73
C VAL A 57 -10.44 -10.00 -0.69
N ARG A 58 -11.17 -11.10 -0.48
CA ARG A 58 -10.66 -12.46 -0.62
C ARG A 58 -11.59 -13.25 -1.52
N GLU A 59 -11.06 -13.75 -2.63
CA GLU A 59 -11.83 -14.54 -3.61
C GLU A 59 -13.12 -13.82 -4.05
N GLY A 60 -13.05 -12.48 -4.20
CA GLY A 60 -14.17 -11.63 -4.58
C GLY A 60 -15.12 -11.22 -3.45
N VAL A 61 -14.92 -11.73 -2.23
CA VAL A 61 -15.71 -11.35 -1.05
C VAL A 61 -15.00 -10.23 -0.30
N GLU A 62 -15.69 -9.10 -0.09
CA GLU A 62 -15.18 -8.00 0.71
C GLU A 62 -15.09 -8.38 2.20
N LEU A 63 -13.92 -8.18 2.80
CA LEU A 63 -13.68 -8.37 4.22
C LEU A 63 -13.89 -7.07 5.01
N ALA A 64 -13.43 -5.94 4.46
CA ALA A 64 -13.67 -4.59 4.95
C ALA A 64 -13.28 -3.56 3.87
N TRP A 65 -13.76 -2.33 4.04
CA TRP A 65 -13.37 -1.16 3.26
C TRP A 65 -13.08 0.04 4.18
N SER A 66 -12.57 1.13 3.62
CA SER A 66 -12.06 2.30 4.36
C SER A 66 -13.06 2.98 5.31
N GLU A 67 -14.36 2.76 5.14
CA GLU A 67 -15.41 3.30 6.04
C GLU A 67 -16.09 2.21 6.91
N SER A 68 -15.55 0.99 6.93
CA SER A 68 -16.04 -0.06 7.84
C SER A 68 -15.79 0.29 9.30
N ASP A 69 -16.47 -0.40 10.21
CA ASP A 69 -16.18 -0.24 11.64
C ASP A 69 -14.75 -0.68 11.97
N GLY A 70 -14.15 -0.04 12.99
CA GLY A 70 -12.74 -0.27 13.33
C GLY A 70 -12.40 -1.72 13.68
N SER A 71 -13.37 -2.52 14.17
CA SER A 71 -13.13 -3.93 14.46
C SER A 71 -13.02 -4.75 13.17
N SER A 72 -13.86 -4.46 12.18
CA SER A 72 -13.84 -5.08 10.86
C SER A 72 -12.57 -4.70 10.09
N ILE A 73 -12.21 -3.41 10.10
CA ILE A 73 -10.94 -2.93 9.52
C ILE A 73 -9.75 -3.66 10.15
N LYS A 74 -9.65 -3.68 11.48
CA LYS A 74 -8.52 -4.32 12.18
C LYS A 74 -8.41 -5.80 11.84
N ARG A 75 -9.52 -6.54 11.77
CA ARG A 75 -9.53 -7.97 11.38
C ARG A 75 -9.09 -8.16 9.93
N ALA A 76 -9.63 -7.38 9.00
CA ALA A 76 -9.31 -7.48 7.58
C ALA A 76 -7.83 -7.13 7.31
N VAL A 77 -7.34 -6.03 7.87
CA VAL A 77 -5.93 -5.60 7.75
C VAL A 77 -4.99 -6.65 8.34
N SER A 78 -5.32 -7.22 9.50
CA SER A 78 -4.51 -8.27 10.12
C SER A 78 -4.44 -9.55 9.28
N THR A 79 -5.48 -9.82 8.47
CA THR A 79 -5.54 -10.98 7.57
C THR A 79 -4.49 -10.90 6.46
N LEU A 80 -3.99 -9.71 6.13
CA LEU A 80 -2.93 -9.58 5.14
C LEU A 80 -1.62 -10.22 5.64
N ASN A 81 -1.31 -10.16 6.95
CA ASN A 81 -0.04 -10.66 7.48
C ASN A 81 0.27 -12.10 7.04
N GLN A 82 1.55 -12.35 6.75
CA GLN A 82 2.10 -13.63 6.28
C GLN A 82 1.71 -14.04 4.85
N HIS A 83 0.79 -13.34 4.20
CA HIS A 83 0.54 -13.51 2.78
C HIS A 83 1.66 -12.88 1.95
N ARG A 84 1.97 -13.50 0.81
CA ARG A 84 3.02 -13.03 -0.10
C ARG A 84 2.44 -12.14 -1.17
N LEU A 85 3.07 -10.99 -1.41
CA LEU A 85 2.72 -10.12 -2.53
C LEU A 85 2.99 -10.85 -3.84
N SER A 86 2.00 -11.00 -4.70
CA SER A 86 2.11 -11.70 -5.98
C SER A 86 2.17 -10.75 -7.16
N ASP A 87 1.50 -9.59 -7.06
CA ASP A 87 1.50 -8.57 -8.10
C ASP A 87 1.07 -7.20 -7.55
N ILE A 88 1.39 -6.14 -8.29
CA ILE A 88 0.83 -4.80 -8.10
C ILE A 88 0.32 -4.30 -9.44
N SER A 89 -0.98 -4.08 -9.53
CA SER A 89 -1.61 -3.53 -10.73
C SER A 89 -1.98 -2.06 -10.51
N ALA A 90 -1.88 -1.29 -11.59
CA ALA A 90 -2.32 0.10 -11.64
C ALA A 90 -3.07 0.30 -12.95
N GLU A 91 -4.20 0.99 -12.88
CA GLU A 91 -5.10 1.26 -14.00
C GLU A 91 -5.21 2.76 -14.27
N PRO A 92 -4.25 3.35 -15.00
CA PRO A 92 -4.45 4.67 -15.57
C PRO A 92 -5.54 4.65 -16.66
N PRO A 93 -6.42 5.67 -16.75
CA PRO A 93 -6.41 6.92 -16.00
C PRO A 93 -7.32 6.90 -14.75
N SER A 94 -7.93 5.76 -14.40
CA SER A 94 -8.93 5.71 -13.33
C SER A 94 -8.34 5.91 -11.93
N GLY A 95 -7.02 5.85 -11.80
CA GLY A 95 -6.32 5.92 -10.52
C GLY A 95 -6.58 4.67 -9.68
N ARG A 96 -7.22 3.62 -10.20
CA ARG A 96 -7.39 2.38 -9.45
C ARG A 96 -6.06 1.64 -9.39
N SER A 97 -5.81 0.95 -8.29
CA SER A 97 -4.69 0.01 -8.18
C SER A 97 -5.05 -1.14 -7.26
N ALA A 98 -4.31 -2.24 -7.36
CA ALA A 98 -4.45 -3.36 -6.44
C ALA A 98 -3.10 -3.95 -6.10
N PHE A 99 -2.92 -4.29 -4.82
CA PHE A 99 -1.86 -5.17 -4.34
C PHE A 99 -2.46 -6.56 -4.21
N LEU A 100 -1.99 -7.49 -5.06
CA LEU A 100 -2.47 -8.86 -5.07
C LEU A 100 -1.56 -9.71 -4.19
N PHE A 101 -2.16 -10.59 -3.41
CA PHE A 101 -1.46 -11.52 -2.55
C PHE A 101 -1.82 -12.97 -2.91
N ASP A 102 -1.04 -13.92 -2.43
CA ASP A 102 -1.39 -15.33 -2.52
C ASP A 102 -2.72 -15.65 -1.80
N GLY A 103 -3.35 -16.77 -2.17
CA GLY A 103 -4.63 -17.19 -1.58
C GLY A 103 -5.83 -16.31 -1.96
N GLY A 104 -5.74 -15.59 -3.09
CA GLY A 104 -6.85 -14.80 -3.65
C GLY A 104 -7.17 -13.53 -2.89
N LEU A 105 -6.26 -13.06 -2.04
CA LEU A 105 -6.40 -11.86 -1.23
C LEU A 105 -5.91 -10.64 -2.03
N ALA A 106 -6.62 -9.51 -1.93
CA ALA A 106 -6.21 -8.27 -2.57
C ALA A 106 -6.54 -7.05 -1.70
N LEU A 107 -5.66 -6.06 -1.74
CA LEU A 107 -5.92 -4.70 -1.27
C LEU A 107 -6.11 -3.81 -2.50
N GLU A 108 -7.34 -3.39 -2.74
CA GLU A 108 -7.71 -2.52 -3.85
C GLU A 108 -7.82 -1.07 -3.36
N THR A 109 -7.38 -0.12 -4.17
CA THR A 109 -7.46 1.32 -3.88
C THR A 109 -8.07 2.10 -5.05
N TRP A 110 -8.74 3.21 -4.75
CA TRP A 110 -9.23 4.14 -5.75
C TRP A 110 -9.39 5.57 -5.18
N PRO A 111 -9.40 6.60 -6.05
CA PRO A 111 -9.52 7.99 -5.60
C PRO A 111 -10.83 8.28 -4.86
N TYR A 112 -10.84 9.32 -4.01
CA TYR A 112 -12.08 9.85 -3.41
C TYR A 112 -13.00 10.57 -4.41
N GLY A 113 -12.48 10.90 -5.60
CA GLY A 113 -13.21 11.67 -6.62
C GLY A 113 -13.04 13.19 -6.50
N GLY A 114 -12.05 13.67 -5.74
CA GLY A 114 -11.61 15.07 -5.70
C GLY A 114 -10.84 15.51 -6.96
N GLU A 115 -10.26 16.71 -6.94
CA GLU A 115 -9.46 17.24 -8.06
C GLU A 115 -8.02 16.69 -8.01
N PRO A 116 -7.59 15.84 -8.97
CA PRO A 116 -6.23 15.32 -9.02
C PRO A 116 -5.19 16.39 -9.40
N PRO A 117 -3.89 16.17 -9.12
CA PRO A 117 -3.30 14.94 -8.58
C PRO A 117 -3.28 14.91 -7.04
N GLU A 118 -3.96 13.95 -6.45
CA GLU A 118 -3.84 13.59 -5.03
C GLU A 118 -3.01 12.31 -4.89
N GLU A 119 -2.20 12.22 -3.85
CA GLU A 119 -1.42 11.01 -3.55
C GLU A 119 -2.35 9.93 -2.97
N GLN A 120 -2.24 8.69 -3.47
CA GLN A 120 -3.04 7.56 -2.99
C GLN A 120 -2.25 6.58 -2.15
N TRP A 121 -0.99 6.33 -2.53
CA TRP A 121 -0.09 5.53 -1.73
C TRP A 121 1.36 5.83 -2.06
N MET A 122 2.23 5.50 -1.10
CA MET A 122 3.67 5.66 -1.19
C MET A 122 4.34 4.36 -0.77
N ILE A 123 5.35 3.93 -1.52
CA ILE A 123 6.24 2.84 -1.14
C ILE A 123 7.62 3.43 -0.89
N TYR A 124 8.07 3.36 0.36
CA TYR A 124 9.41 3.78 0.76
C TYR A 124 10.35 2.58 0.72
N ALA A 125 11.52 2.75 0.11
CA ALA A 125 12.59 1.76 0.08
C ALA A 125 13.95 2.46 0.15
N GLY A 126 14.61 2.36 1.30
CA GLY A 126 15.87 3.06 1.55
C GLY A 126 15.75 4.58 1.33
N SER A 127 16.52 5.12 0.38
CA SER A 127 16.53 6.56 0.05
C SER A 127 15.58 6.96 -1.07
N ARG A 128 14.60 6.12 -1.43
CA ARG A 128 13.66 6.39 -2.52
C ARG A 128 12.22 6.19 -2.06
N VAL A 129 11.30 6.90 -2.70
CA VAL A 129 9.86 6.76 -2.53
C VAL A 129 9.19 6.70 -3.91
N LEU A 130 8.35 5.68 -4.10
CA LEU A 130 7.47 5.55 -5.24
C LEU A 130 6.07 5.98 -4.83
N THR A 131 5.52 7.01 -5.46
CA THR A 131 4.20 7.57 -5.15
C THR A 131 3.26 7.33 -6.33
N TYR A 132 2.04 6.85 -6.04
CA TYR A 132 0.97 6.73 -7.00
C TYR A 132 -0.11 7.78 -6.77
N LEU A 133 -0.62 8.34 -7.86
CA LEU A 133 -1.51 9.49 -7.86
C LEU A 133 -2.92 9.10 -8.30
N ALA A 134 -3.90 9.95 -7.94
CA ALA A 134 -5.31 9.78 -8.27
C ALA A 134 -5.62 9.76 -9.77
N ASP A 135 -4.74 10.31 -10.60
CA ASP A 135 -4.85 10.29 -12.07
C ASP A 135 -4.11 9.10 -12.73
N GLY A 136 -3.56 8.19 -11.92
CA GLY A 136 -2.73 7.08 -12.37
C GLY A 136 -1.27 7.45 -12.65
N GLY A 137 -0.87 8.70 -12.39
CA GLY A 137 0.51 9.13 -12.45
C GLY A 137 1.38 8.44 -11.40
N VAL A 138 2.65 8.23 -11.73
CA VAL A 138 3.64 7.64 -10.82
C VAL A 138 4.82 8.61 -10.70
N ARG A 139 5.32 8.79 -9.47
CA ARG A 139 6.52 9.59 -9.18
C ARG A 139 7.52 8.71 -8.44
N ASP A 140 8.78 8.76 -8.86
CA ASP A 140 9.91 8.09 -8.22
C ASP A 140 10.91 9.15 -7.82
N LEU A 141 10.95 9.45 -6.52
CA LEU A 141 11.70 10.58 -5.98
C LEU A 141 12.66 10.09 -4.89
N PRO A 142 13.75 10.83 -4.62
CA PRO A 142 14.49 10.64 -3.39
C PRO A 142 13.56 10.78 -2.18
N SER A 143 13.66 9.84 -1.24
CA SER A 143 12.97 9.97 0.04
C SER A 143 13.63 11.09 0.83
N THR A 144 12.97 12.24 0.92
CA THR A 144 13.37 13.37 1.79
C THR A 144 12.93 13.16 3.24
N ALA A 145 12.10 12.15 3.49
CA ALA A 145 11.53 11.87 4.79
C ALA A 145 12.53 11.08 5.66
N THR A 146 13.01 11.71 6.72
CA THR A 146 12.87 11.03 8.02
C THR A 146 11.38 10.81 8.15
N MET A 147 10.87 9.60 7.89
CA MET A 147 9.45 9.28 7.98
C MET A 147 8.89 9.80 9.32
N ARG A 148 8.24 10.96 9.30
CA ARG A 148 7.58 11.54 10.48
C ARG A 148 6.13 11.11 10.38
N GLU A 149 5.79 10.05 11.08
CA GLU A 149 4.39 9.69 11.29
C GLU A 149 3.77 10.73 12.24
N HIS A 150 2.67 11.35 11.83
CA HIS A 150 1.69 11.85 12.78
C HIS A 150 0.83 10.65 13.17
N GLY A 151 1.04 10.17 14.39
CA GLY A 151 0.17 9.16 15.02
C GLY A 151 -1.21 9.70 15.38
#